data_AF-A0A225DKJ2-F1
#
_entry.id   AF-A0A225DKJ2-F1
#
_cell.length_a   1.000
_cell.length_b   1.000
_cell.length_c   1.000
_cell.angle_alpha   90.00
_cell.angle_beta   90.00
_cell.angle_gamma   90.00
#
_symmetry.space_group_name_H-M   'P 1'
#
loop_
_entity.id
_entity.type
_entity.pdbx_description
1 polymer ?
#
loop_
_entity_poly.entity_id
_entity_poly.type
_entity_poly.pdbx_seq_one_letter_code
_entity_poly.pdbx_strand_id
1 'polypeptide(L)'
;MLPMVEQIDERYEQKPARMLVDGDFATLADIEAVQTQHGIDVYAPVRNAATEQAKGNDPYRPKRNDTPGVATWRVHMGTEEAKAIYKRRASTAEWVNARVRNNGLQQLLVRGLKKVRATALLHALTSNLMPTMLLRARRAAA
;
A
#
# COMPACT_ATOMS: atom_id res chain seq x y z
N MET A 1 5.48 -0.12 -8.50
CA MET A 1 5.79 0.20 -7.08
C MET A 1 7.03 1.08 -6.92
N LEU A 2 8.07 0.87 -7.73
CA LEU A 2 9.37 1.56 -7.62
C LEU A 2 9.32 3.09 -7.50
N PRO A 3 8.52 3.84 -8.30
CA PRO A 3 8.50 5.30 -8.18
C PRO A 3 8.03 5.79 -6.80
N MET A 4 7.24 4.98 -6.09
CA MET A 4 6.81 5.31 -4.73
C MET A 4 7.93 5.07 -3.71
N VAL A 5 8.74 4.02 -3.89
CA VAL A 5 9.90 3.75 -3.05
C VAL A 5 10.94 4.86 -3.19
N GLU A 6 11.25 5.25 -4.43
CA GLU A 6 12.20 6.32 -4.73
C GLU A 6 11.76 7.65 -4.09
N GLN A 7 10.48 8.00 -4.20
CA GLN A 7 9.95 9.22 -3.56
C GLN A 7 9.97 9.17 -2.04
N ILE A 8 9.84 7.99 -1.42
CA ILE A 8 9.95 7.85 0.04
C ILE A 8 11.41 8.06 0.45
N ASP A 9 12.33 7.39 -0.24
CA ASP A 9 13.77 7.52 0.02
C ASP A 9 14.25 8.97 -0.16
N GLU A 10 13.85 9.63 -1.25
CA GLU A 10 14.18 11.04 -1.52
C GLU A 10 13.67 12.00 -0.43
N ARG A 11 12.46 11.76 0.11
CA ARG A 11 11.82 12.69 1.04
C ARG A 11 12.16 12.47 2.51
N TYR A 12 12.46 11.22 2.86
CA TYR A 12 12.67 10.81 4.25
C TYR A 12 14.08 10.29 4.52
N GLU A 13 14.93 10.19 3.48
CA GLU A 13 16.28 9.61 3.55
C GLU A 13 16.28 8.20 4.16
N GLN A 14 15.14 7.51 4.04
CA GLN A 14 14.90 6.23 4.66
C GLN A 14 13.92 5.41 3.82
N LYS A 15 14.33 4.19 3.47
CA LYS A 15 13.46 3.20 2.85
C LYS A 15 12.60 2.50 3.90
N PRO A 16 11.33 2.19 3.58
CA PRO A 16 10.50 1.42 4.50
C PRO A 16 11.01 -0.02 4.55
N ALA A 17 11.03 -0.63 5.74
CA ALA A 17 11.36 -2.06 5.86
C ALA A 17 10.30 -2.96 5.20
N ARG A 18 9.04 -2.49 5.16
CA ARG A 18 7.89 -3.24 4.66
C ARG A 18 6.97 -2.34 3.86
N MET A 19 6.46 -2.83 2.74
CA MET A 19 5.58 -2.10 1.85
C MET A 19 4.27 -2.87 1.63
N LEU A 20 3.16 -2.30 2.10
CA LEU A 20 1.84 -2.91 1.96
C LEU A 20 1.16 -2.32 0.72
N VAL A 21 0.92 -3.16 -0.29
CA VAL A 21 0.44 -2.71 -1.60
C VAL A 21 -0.81 -3.47 -1.99
N ASP A 22 -1.67 -2.81 -2.75
CA ASP A 22 -2.86 -3.44 -3.31
C ASP A 22 -2.49 -4.62 -4.22
N GLY A 23 -3.25 -5.70 -4.14
CA GLY A 23 -3.03 -6.89 -4.98
C GLY A 23 -3.16 -6.59 -6.46
N ASP A 24 -4.06 -5.68 -6.83
CA ASP A 24 -4.33 -5.35 -8.23
C ASP A 24 -3.24 -4.48 -8.88
N PHE A 25 -2.39 -3.83 -8.06
CA PHE A 25 -1.30 -2.97 -8.53
C PHE A 25 0.09 -3.58 -8.30
N ALA A 26 0.18 -4.75 -7.66
CA ALA A 26 1.43 -5.45 -7.40
C ALA A 26 1.81 -6.38 -8.56
N THR A 27 2.62 -5.87 -9.50
CA THR A 27 3.17 -6.70 -10.58
C THR A 27 4.34 -7.55 -10.08
N LEU A 28 4.54 -8.74 -10.66
CA LEU A 28 5.67 -9.61 -10.29
C LEU A 28 7.04 -8.93 -10.52
N ALA A 29 7.16 -8.15 -11.59
CA ALA A 29 8.37 -7.38 -11.89
C ALA A 29 8.64 -6.29 -10.83
N ASP A 30 7.60 -5.59 -10.39
CA ASP A 30 7.71 -4.62 -9.30
C ASP A 30 8.10 -5.30 -7.97
N ILE A 31 7.49 -6.44 -7.65
CA ILE A 31 7.82 -7.21 -6.43
C ILE A 31 9.29 -7.61 -6.45
N GLU A 32 9.75 -8.17 -7.57
CA GLU A 32 11.15 -8.57 -7.73
C GLU A 32 12.08 -7.38 -7.52
N ALA A 33 11.85 -6.28 -8.22
CA ALA A 33 12.72 -5.12 -8.15
C ALA A 33 12.74 -4.50 -6.75
N VAL A 34 11.58 -4.34 -6.11
CA VAL A 34 11.49 -3.75 -4.76
C VAL A 34 12.18 -4.63 -3.71
N GLN A 35 11.97 -5.95 -3.74
CA GLN A 35 12.61 -6.83 -2.75
C GLN A 35 14.11 -6.99 -2.98
N THR A 36 14.55 -7.15 -4.23
CA THR A 36 15.96 -7.44 -4.52
C THR A 36 16.85 -6.21 -4.60
N GLN A 37 16.37 -5.12 -5.20
CA GLN A 37 17.17 -3.91 -5.42
C GLN A 37 17.08 -2.93 -4.25
N HIS A 38 15.96 -2.95 -3.51
CA HIS A 38 15.75 -2.02 -2.39
C HIS A 38 15.72 -2.70 -1.02
N GLY A 39 15.68 -4.04 -0.95
CA GLY A 39 15.68 -4.78 0.32
C GLY A 39 14.40 -4.56 1.13
N ILE A 40 13.26 -4.30 0.46
CA ILE A 40 11.99 -3.96 1.09
C ILE A 40 11.04 -5.15 0.98
N ASP A 41 10.52 -5.65 2.10
CA ASP A 41 9.55 -6.75 2.09
C ASP A 41 8.19 -6.28 1.54
N VAL A 42 7.70 -6.92 0.48
CA VAL A 42 6.41 -6.56 -0.13
C VAL A 42 5.28 -7.41 0.47
N TYR A 43 4.23 -6.74 0.93
CA TYR A 43 2.99 -7.36 1.41
C TYR A 43 1.86 -7.01 0.46
N ALA A 44 1.57 -7.93 -0.45
CA ALA A 44 0.47 -7.85 -1.40
C ALA A 44 -0.15 -9.24 -1.55
N PRO A 45 -1.48 -9.37 -1.61
CA PRO A 45 -2.15 -10.66 -1.72
C PRO A 45 -1.80 -11.33 -3.04
N VAL A 46 -1.61 -12.65 -3.00
CA VAL A 46 -1.39 -13.43 -4.23
C VAL A 46 -2.68 -13.42 -5.04
N ARG A 47 -2.61 -12.92 -6.27
CA ARG A 47 -3.76 -12.85 -7.18
C ARG A 47 -4.36 -14.23 -7.39
N ASN A 48 -5.69 -14.31 -7.34
CA ASN A 48 -6.47 -15.54 -7.50
C ASN A 48 -6.16 -16.65 -6.47
N ALA A 49 -5.60 -16.31 -5.30
CA ALA A 49 -5.26 -17.31 -4.28
C ALA A 49 -6.44 -18.23 -3.92
N ALA A 50 -7.63 -17.65 -3.68
CA ALA A 50 -8.83 -18.42 -3.36
C ALA A 50 -9.25 -19.35 -4.51
N THR A 51 -9.17 -18.88 -5.76
CA THR A 51 -9.50 -19.67 -6.95
C THR A 51 -8.53 -20.83 -7.14
N GLU A 52 -7.23 -20.63 -6.90
CA GLU A 52 -6.24 -21.70 -6.98
C GLU A 52 -6.42 -22.73 -5.87
N GLN A 53 -6.70 -22.29 -4.64
CA GLN A 53 -7.03 -23.18 -3.53
C GLN A 53 -8.27 -24.03 -3.82
N ALA A 54 -9.32 -23.43 -4.40
CA ALA A 54 -10.51 -24.16 -4.81
C ALA A 54 -10.24 -25.23 -5.89
N LYS A 55 -9.19 -25.05 -6.69
CA LYS A 55 -8.71 -26.05 -7.67
C LYS A 55 -7.75 -27.08 -7.06
N GLY A 56 -7.47 -27.01 -5.76
CA GLY A 56 -6.51 -27.87 -5.06
C GLY A 56 -5.04 -27.47 -5.26
N ASN A 57 -4.77 -26.30 -5.84
CA ASN A 57 -3.42 -25.77 -6.01
C ASN A 57 -3.02 -24.91 -4.80
N ASP A 58 -1.75 -24.97 -4.42
CA ASP A 58 -1.18 -24.06 -3.42
C ASP A 58 -0.68 -22.76 -4.09
N PRO A 59 -1.35 -21.60 -3.88
CA PRO A 59 -0.94 -20.33 -4.47
C PRO A 59 0.33 -19.74 -3.85
N TYR A 60 0.72 -20.19 -2.65
CA TYR A 60 1.86 -19.70 -1.88
C TYR A 60 3.15 -20.47 -2.17
N ARG A 61 3.04 -21.59 -2.88
CA ARG A 61 4.20 -22.32 -3.36
C ARG A 61 4.90 -21.55 -4.50
N PRO A 62 6.23 -21.42 -4.48
CA PRO A 62 6.99 -20.90 -5.62
C PRO A 62 6.71 -21.68 -6.90
N LYS A 63 6.55 -20.94 -8.00
CA LYS A 63 6.40 -21.50 -9.35
C LYS A 63 7.77 -21.63 -10.03
N ARG A 64 7.86 -22.51 -11.02
CA ARG A 64 9.10 -22.81 -11.76
C ARG A 64 9.81 -21.58 -12.33
N ASN A 65 9.04 -20.59 -12.79
CA ASN A 65 9.57 -19.38 -13.43
C ASN A 65 9.52 -18.15 -12.50
N ASP A 66 9.25 -18.34 -11.20
CA ASP A 66 9.33 -17.22 -10.27
C ASP A 66 10.79 -16.82 -10.06
N THR A 67 11.03 -15.52 -10.07
CA THR A 67 12.31 -14.93 -9.69
C THR A 67 12.50 -15.02 -8.17
N PRO A 68 13.73 -14.88 -7.64
CA PRO A 68 14.01 -15.09 -6.22
C PRO A 68 13.16 -14.24 -5.26
N GLY A 69 12.95 -12.96 -5.58
CA GLY A 69 12.09 -12.06 -4.79
C GLY A 69 10.62 -12.51 -4.85
N VAL A 70 10.11 -12.84 -6.03
CA VAL A 70 8.73 -13.34 -6.19
C VAL A 70 8.51 -14.66 -5.44
N ALA A 71 9.47 -15.59 -5.51
CA ALA A 71 9.40 -16.87 -4.80
C ALA A 71 9.33 -16.66 -3.28
N THR A 72 10.19 -15.78 -2.75
CA THR A 72 10.19 -15.37 -1.34
C THR A 72 8.83 -14.76 -0.97
N TRP A 73 8.32 -13.86 -1.83
CA TRP A 73 7.03 -13.21 -1.63
C TRP A 73 5.86 -14.18 -1.52
N ARG A 74 5.79 -15.19 -2.38
CA ARG A 74 4.72 -16.20 -2.31
C ARG A 74 4.75 -16.95 -0.99
N VAL A 75 5.94 -17.41 -0.59
CA VAL A 75 6.11 -18.20 0.64
C VAL A 75 5.70 -17.37 1.85
N HIS A 76 6.20 -16.14 1.98
CA HIS A 76 5.87 -15.33 3.15
C HIS A 76 4.40 -14.91 3.18
N MET A 77 3.77 -14.64 2.03
CA MET A 77 2.33 -14.30 1.98
C MET A 77 1.42 -15.47 2.37
N GLY A 78 1.94 -16.70 2.38
CA GLY A 78 1.24 -17.87 2.90
C GLY A 78 1.13 -17.89 4.42
N THR A 79 1.98 -17.14 5.13
CA THR A 79 2.06 -17.13 6.59
C THR A 79 0.93 -16.32 7.23
N GLU A 80 0.55 -16.68 8.45
CA GLU A 80 -0.46 -15.93 9.21
C GLU A 80 0.07 -14.56 9.64
N GLU A 81 1.37 -14.46 9.91
CA GLU A 81 2.07 -13.22 10.23
C GLU A 81 1.95 -12.22 9.08
N ALA A 82 2.19 -12.65 7.84
CA ALA A 82 2.07 -11.76 6.68
C ALA A 82 0.63 -11.32 6.43
N LYS A 83 -0.35 -12.22 6.61
CA LYS A 83 -1.77 -11.87 6.53
C LYS A 83 -2.14 -10.85 7.61
N ALA A 84 -1.64 -11.01 8.83
CA ALA A 84 -1.86 -10.08 9.93
C ALA A 84 -1.23 -8.70 9.69
N ILE A 85 -0.03 -8.66 9.10
CA ILE A 85 0.60 -7.40 8.67
C ILE A 85 -0.24 -6.74 7.58
N TYR A 86 -0.64 -7.49 6.55
CA TYR A 86 -1.42 -6.96 5.44
C TYR A 86 -2.75 -6.31 5.87
N LYS A 87 -3.42 -6.86 6.91
CA LYS A 87 -4.65 -6.26 7.49
C LYS A 87 -4.45 -4.80 7.94
N ARG A 88 -3.23 -4.38 8.29
CA ARG A 88 -2.94 -2.99 8.67
C ARG A 88 -3.09 -2.01 7.51
N ARG A 89 -3.07 -2.48 6.25
CA ARG A 89 -3.26 -1.63 5.05
C ARG A 89 -4.59 -0.89 5.08
N ALA A 90 -5.65 -1.49 5.61
CA ALA A 90 -6.97 -0.86 5.68
C ALA A 90 -6.91 0.47 6.46
N SER A 91 -6.14 0.51 7.56
CA SER A 91 -6.00 1.71 8.40
C SER A 91 -5.28 2.86 7.70
N THR A 92 -4.36 2.58 6.77
CA THR A 92 -3.53 3.59 6.12
C THR A 92 -4.06 4.00 4.75
N ALA A 93 -4.64 3.08 3.97
CA ALA A 93 -5.09 3.35 2.60
C ALA A 93 -6.60 3.56 2.49
N GLU A 94 -7.39 2.61 2.98
CA GLU A 94 -8.86 2.63 2.81
C GLU A 94 -9.49 3.76 3.60
N TRP A 95 -9.06 3.96 4.84
CA TRP A 95 -9.61 5.02 5.68
C TRP A 95 -9.29 6.42 5.16
N VAL A 96 -8.08 6.63 4.62
CA VAL A 96 -7.70 7.91 3.99
C VAL A 96 -8.56 8.16 2.76
N ASN A 97 -8.75 7.17 1.89
CA ASN A 97 -9.61 7.29 0.72
C ASN A 97 -11.07 7.55 1.10
N ALA A 98 -11.59 6.84 2.11
CA ALA A 98 -12.95 7.03 2.62
C ALA A 98 -13.13 8.45 3.17
N ARG A 99 -12.16 8.96 3.94
CA ARG A 99 -12.17 10.34 4.43
C ARG A 99 -12.19 11.35 3.29
N VAL A 100 -11.38 11.15 2.27
CA VAL A 100 -11.35 12.06 1.10
C VAL A 100 -12.73 12.13 0.43
N ARG A 101 -13.40 10.98 0.26
CA ARG A 101 -14.78 10.94 -0.27
C ARG A 101 -15.79 11.60 0.69
N ASN A 102 -15.68 11.34 1.99
CA ASN A 102 -16.56 11.93 3.01
C ASN A 102 -16.36 13.44 3.15
N ASN A 103 -15.19 13.95 2.79
CA ASN A 103 -14.88 15.38 2.70
C ASN A 103 -15.27 15.98 1.33
N GLY A 104 -16.14 15.32 0.57
CA GLY A 104 -16.78 15.87 -0.64
C GLY A 104 -16.04 15.62 -1.95
N LEU A 105 -14.88 14.96 -1.96
CA LEU A 105 -14.19 14.63 -3.21
C LEU A 105 -14.79 13.37 -3.84
N GLN A 106 -15.99 13.50 -4.41
CA GLN A 106 -16.59 12.44 -5.22
C GLN A 106 -16.21 12.54 -6.69
N GLN A 107 -15.98 13.75 -7.18
CA GLN A 107 -15.61 14.04 -8.57
C GLN A 107 -14.61 15.21 -8.61
N LEU A 108 -13.72 15.20 -9.61
CA LEU A 108 -12.82 16.32 -9.87
C LEU A 108 -13.53 17.35 -10.74
N LEU A 109 -13.81 18.51 -10.18
CA LEU A 109 -14.50 19.62 -10.89
C LEU A 109 -13.54 20.50 -11.73
N VAL A 110 -12.26 20.14 -11.77
CA VAL A 110 -11.21 20.90 -12.46
C VAL A 110 -10.59 20.06 -13.57
N ARG A 111 -10.13 20.72 -14.64
CA ARG A 111 -9.40 20.09 -15.75
C ARG A 111 -7.92 20.41 -15.69
N GLY A 112 -7.09 19.43 -16.07
CA GLY A 112 -5.64 19.53 -16.15
C GLY A 112 -4.90 19.06 -14.89
N LEU A 113 -3.79 18.34 -15.09
CA LEU A 113 -3.03 17.66 -14.01
C LEU A 113 -2.59 18.59 -12.89
N LYS A 114 -2.18 19.83 -13.20
CA LYS A 114 -1.75 20.81 -12.18
C LYS A 114 -2.88 21.11 -11.18
N LYS A 115 -4.10 21.36 -11.67
CA LYS A 115 -5.26 21.68 -10.83
C LYS A 115 -5.74 20.46 -10.05
N VAL A 116 -5.82 19.31 -10.71
CA VAL A 116 -6.17 18.03 -10.07
C VAL A 116 -5.20 17.72 -8.93
N ARG A 117 -3.89 17.87 -9.17
CA ARG A 117 -2.85 17.65 -8.16
C ARG A 117 -3.00 18.62 -6.99
N ALA A 118 -3.29 19.90 -7.23
CA ALA A 118 -3.52 20.87 -6.17
C ALA A 118 -4.71 20.46 -5.27
N THR A 119 -5.84 20.07 -5.86
CA THR A 119 -7.01 19.55 -5.11
C THR A 119 -6.64 18.30 -4.29
N ALA A 120 -5.96 17.33 -4.90
CA ALA A 120 -5.53 16.12 -4.20
C ALA A 120 -4.59 16.41 -3.01
N LEU A 121 -3.65 17.35 -3.18
CA LEU A 121 -2.74 17.78 -2.11
C LEU A 121 -3.48 18.45 -0.94
N LEU A 122 -4.49 19.28 -1.22
CA LEU A 122 -5.32 19.89 -0.16
C LEU A 122 -6.05 18.83 0.66
N HIS A 123 -6.61 17.80 0.00
CA HIS A 123 -7.23 16.67 0.70
C HIS A 123 -6.21 15.84 1.50
N ALA A 124 -5.01 15.63 0.96
CA ALA A 124 -3.92 14.95 1.68
C ALA A 124 -3.50 15.71 2.95
N LEU A 125 -3.30 17.03 2.85
CA LEU A 125 -2.97 17.90 3.98
C LEU A 125 -4.08 17.89 5.04
N THR A 126 -5.34 18.02 4.61
CA THR A 126 -6.51 17.98 5.50
C THR A 126 -6.62 16.66 6.26
N SER A 127 -6.22 15.55 5.61
CA SER A 127 -6.22 14.22 6.23
C SER A 127 -5.23 14.09 7.38
N ASN A 128 -4.18 14.92 7.43
CA ASN A 128 -3.24 15.00 8.54
C ASN A 128 -3.64 16.07 9.57
N LEU A 129 -4.12 17.24 9.10
CA LEU A 129 -4.43 18.38 9.96
C LEU A 129 -5.61 18.11 10.90
N MET A 130 -6.71 17.55 10.39
CA MET A 130 -7.94 17.36 11.17
C MET A 130 -7.76 16.40 12.36
N PRO A 131 -7.15 15.20 12.20
CA PRO A 131 -6.82 14.35 13.36
C PRO A 131 -5.88 15.04 14.34
N THR A 132 -4.88 15.76 13.84
CA THR A 132 -3.91 16.44 14.70
C THR A 132 -4.61 17.47 15.59
N MET A 133 -5.50 18.28 15.03
CA MET A 133 -6.30 19.24 15.81
C MET A 133 -7.20 18.54 16.84
N LEU A 134 -7.89 17.46 16.43
CA LEU A 134 -8.73 16.66 17.33
C LEU A 134 -7.93 16.03 18.48
N LEU A 135 -6.77 15.45 18.20
CA LEU A 135 -5.89 14.86 19.21
C LEU A 135 -5.35 15.92 20.17
N ARG A 136 -5.00 17.11 19.66
CA ARG A 136 -4.58 18.24 20.50
C ARG A 136 -5.70 18.71 21.42
N ALA A 137 -6.93 18.83 20.91
CA ALA A 137 -8.09 19.22 21.71
C ALA A 137 -8.42 18.19 22.80
N ARG A 138 -8.38 16.88 22.45
CA ARG A 138 -8.59 15.79 23.42
C ARG A 138 -7.53 15.79 24.52
N ARG A 139 -6.26 16.01 24.17
CA ARG A 139 -5.17 16.12 25.13
C ARG A 139 -5.34 17.32 26.08
N ALA A 140 -5.88 18.44 25.59
CA ALA A 140 -6.12 19.61 26.42
C ALA A 140 -7.33 19.46 27.37
N ALA A 141 -8.25 18.53 27.07
CA ALA A 141 -9.44 18.25 27.87
C ALA A 141 -9.26 17.07 28.85
N ALA A 142 -8.11 16.40 28.83
CA ALA A 142 -7.72 15.31 29.73
C ALA A 142 -6.78 15.85 30.82
#